data_AF-A0A3Q3DHT3-F1
#
_entry.id   AF-A0A3Q3DHT3-F1
#
_cell.length_a   1.000
_cell.length_b   1.000
_cell.length_c   1.000
_cell.angle_alpha   90.00
_cell.angle_beta   90.00
_cell.angle_gamma   90.00
#
_symmetry.space_group_name_H-M   'P 1'
#
loop_
_entity.id
_entity.type
_entity.pdbx_description
1 polymer ?
#
loop_
_entity_poly.entity_id
_entity_poly.type
_entity_poly.pdbx_seq_one_letter_code
_entity_poly.pdbx_strand_id
1 'polypeptide(L)'
;MEALIPVINKLQDVFNTVGADIIQLPQIVVVGTQSSGKSSVLESLVGRDVLPRGTGIVTRRPLIFQLVHIDSEDRRKTNEENVMNPFTSKSSHPMLSTSHLWTFLASPK
;
A
#
# COMPACT_ATOMS: atom_id res chain seq x y z
N MET A 1 14.74 -13.84 -9.42
CA MET A 1 13.39 -13.68 -8.83
C MET A 1 13.14 -12.26 -8.34
N GLU A 2 14.18 -11.51 -7.96
CA GLU A 2 14.10 -10.11 -7.48
C GLU A 2 13.48 -9.12 -8.47
N ALA A 3 13.67 -9.31 -9.78
CA ALA A 3 13.09 -8.45 -10.81
C ALA A 3 11.57 -8.65 -11.03
N LEU A 4 10.97 -9.72 -10.48
CA LEU A 4 9.58 -10.09 -10.79
C LEU A 4 8.56 -9.34 -9.93
N ILE A 5 8.89 -9.06 -8.67
CA ILE A 5 7.99 -8.33 -7.75
C ILE A 5 7.67 -6.93 -8.29
N PRO A 6 8.65 -6.10 -8.73
CA PRO A 6 8.34 -4.79 -9.29
C PRO A 6 7.49 -4.86 -10.57
N VAL A 7 7.68 -5.89 -11.40
CA VAL A 7 6.89 -6.09 -12.62
C VAL A 7 5.45 -6.47 -12.27
N ILE A 8 5.24 -7.40 -11.36
CA ILE A 8 3.90 -7.79 -10.89
C ILE A 8 3.19 -6.59 -10.26
N ASN A 9 3.89 -5.81 -9.42
CA ASN A 9 3.32 -4.63 -8.78
C ASN A 9 2.81 -3.61 -9.81
N LYS A 10 3.63 -3.27 -10.81
CA LYS A 10 3.24 -2.35 -11.89
C LYS A 10 2.05 -2.87 -12.70
N LEU A 11 2.04 -4.16 -13.01
CA LEU A 11 0.95 -4.77 -13.77
C LEU A 11 -0.35 -4.75 -12.95
N GLN A 12 -0.30 -5.00 -11.65
CA GLN A 12 -1.48 -4.89 -10.77
C GLN A 12 -2.10 -3.50 -10.82
N ASP A 13 -1.30 -2.43 -10.73
CA ASP A 13 -1.80 -1.05 -10.77
C ASP A 13 -2.53 -0.73 -12.09
N VAL A 14 -1.97 -1.20 -13.21
CA VAL A 14 -2.58 -1.04 -14.54
C VAL A 14 -3.93 -1.78 -14.61
N PHE A 15 -3.98 -3.05 -14.19
CA PHE A 15 -5.22 -3.83 -14.27
C PHE A 15 -6.31 -3.31 -13.34
N ASN A 16 -5.96 -2.84 -12.14
CA ASN A 16 -6.91 -2.21 -11.21
C ASN A 16 -7.54 -0.94 -11.79
N THR A 17 -6.80 -0.19 -12.61
CA THR A 17 -7.29 1.05 -13.24
C THR A 17 -8.24 0.78 -14.41
N VAL A 18 -7.98 -0.27 -15.18
CA VAL A 18 -8.72 -0.61 -16.41
C VAL A 18 -9.89 -1.57 -16.12
N GLY A 19 -10.00 -2.12 -14.92
CA GLY A 19 -11.03 -3.09 -14.54
C GLY A 19 -10.93 -4.40 -15.32
N ALA A 20 -9.72 -4.73 -15.79
CA ALA A 20 -9.48 -5.88 -16.65
C ALA A 20 -9.12 -7.11 -15.79
N ASP A 21 -10.10 -7.98 -15.55
CA ASP A 21 -9.95 -9.25 -14.82
C ASP A 21 -9.19 -10.35 -15.60
N ILE A 22 -8.63 -10.01 -16.76
CA ILE A 22 -8.18 -10.97 -17.78
C ILE A 22 -6.84 -11.61 -17.41
N ILE A 23 -6.02 -10.96 -16.58
CA ILE A 23 -4.67 -11.43 -16.23
C ILE A 23 -4.60 -11.78 -14.75
N GLN A 24 -4.47 -13.08 -14.48
CA GLN A 24 -4.30 -13.64 -13.14
C GLN A 24 -2.83 -13.49 -12.71
N LEU A 25 -2.53 -12.41 -11.98
CA LEU A 25 -1.21 -12.24 -11.36
C LEU A 25 -1.12 -13.03 -10.05
N PRO A 26 0.05 -13.61 -9.70
CA PRO A 26 0.23 -14.26 -8.41
C PRO A 26 -0.05 -13.29 -7.26
N GLN A 27 -1.02 -13.62 -6.42
CA GLN A 27 -1.46 -12.82 -5.28
C GLN A 27 -1.70 -13.72 -4.06
N ILE A 28 -1.42 -13.19 -2.88
CA ILE A 28 -1.79 -13.82 -1.61
C ILE A 28 -3.04 -13.12 -1.11
N VAL A 29 -4.11 -13.88 -0.92
CA VAL A 29 -5.38 -13.35 -0.40
C VAL A 29 -5.55 -13.82 1.05
N VAL A 30 -5.86 -12.88 1.94
CA VAL A 30 -6.13 -13.17 3.34
C VAL A 30 -7.64 -13.27 3.54
N VAL A 31 -8.11 -14.47 3.91
CA VAL A 31 -9.53 -14.76 4.18
C VAL A 31 -9.73 -15.26 5.61
N GLY A 32 -10.88 -14.99 6.20
CA GLY A 32 -11.20 -15.44 7.56
C GLY A 32 -12.34 -14.65 8.21
N THR A 33 -12.95 -15.23 9.24
CA THR A 33 -14.09 -14.66 9.97
C THR A 33 -13.71 -13.35 10.69
N GLN A 34 -14.71 -12.54 11.06
CA GLN A 34 -14.46 -11.34 11.87
C GLN A 34 -13.74 -11.73 13.18
N SER A 35 -12.79 -10.90 13.62
CA SER A 35 -11.95 -11.15 14.79
C SER A 35 -10.96 -12.32 14.72
N SER A 36 -10.82 -13.01 13.58
CA SER A 36 -9.87 -14.13 13.42
C SER A 36 -8.38 -13.74 13.36
N GLY A 37 -8.02 -12.49 13.68
CA GLY A 37 -6.62 -12.03 13.68
C GLY A 37 -6.03 -11.63 12.32
N LYS A 38 -6.82 -11.51 11.25
CA LYS A 38 -6.33 -11.11 9.91
C LYS A 38 -5.46 -9.85 9.93
N SER A 39 -5.97 -8.78 10.55
CA SER A 39 -5.22 -7.52 10.66
C SER A 39 -3.96 -7.69 11.49
N SER A 40 -4.01 -8.47 12.57
CA SER A 40 -2.86 -8.74 13.44
C SER A 40 -1.74 -9.48 12.71
N VAL A 41 -2.07 -10.45 11.85
CA VAL A 41 -1.07 -11.16 11.02
C VAL A 41 -0.41 -10.20 10.03
N LEU A 42 -1.21 -9.37 9.35
CA LEU A 42 -0.68 -8.36 8.42
C LEU A 42 0.23 -7.35 9.13
N GLU A 43 -0.18 -6.84 10.29
CA GLU A 43 0.62 -5.91 11.09
C GLU A 43 1.90 -6.55 11.63
N SER A 44 1.86 -7.85 11.96
CA SER A 44 3.06 -8.59 12.38
C SER A 44 4.09 -8.72 11.27
N LEU A 45 3.65 -8.86 10.01
CA LEU A 45 4.55 -8.85 8.85
C LEU A 45 5.15 -7.47 8.57
N VAL A 46 4.41 -6.41 8.88
CA VAL A 46 4.83 -5.01 8.68
C VAL A 46 5.72 -4.52 9.82
N GLY A 47 5.55 -5.09 11.02
CA GLY A 47 6.25 -4.68 12.23
C GLY A 47 5.72 -3.39 12.88
N ARG A 48 4.51 -2.95 12.51
CA ARG A 48 3.85 -1.76 13.08
C ARG A 48 2.34 -1.83 12.91
N ASP A 49 1.63 -1.14 13.80
CA ASP A 49 0.18 -0.96 13.71
C ASP A 49 -0.14 0.03 12.57
N VAL A 50 -0.74 -0.47 11.49
CA VAL A 50 -1.05 0.32 10.28
C VAL A 50 -2.48 0.15 9.81
N LEU A 51 -3.20 -0.85 10.33
CA LEU A 51 -4.57 -1.11 9.95
C LEU A 51 -5.52 -0.47 10.97
N PRO A 52 -6.69 0.01 10.53
CA PRO A 52 -7.68 0.54 11.44
C PRO A 52 -8.09 -0.52 12.47
N ARG A 53 -8.38 -0.08 13.69
CA ARG A 53 -8.92 -0.91 14.78
C ARG A 53 -10.19 -0.27 15.32
N GLY A 54 -11.11 -1.10 15.79
CA GLY A 54 -12.39 -0.63 16.33
C GLY A 54 -13.31 -1.79 16.69
N THR A 55 -14.44 -1.47 17.32
CA THR A 55 -15.49 -2.44 17.61
C THR A 55 -16.33 -2.74 16.35
N GLY A 56 -16.83 -3.97 16.24
CA GLY A 56 -17.63 -4.39 15.08
C GLY A 56 -16.81 -4.78 13.84
N ILE A 57 -17.36 -4.53 12.65
CA ILE A 57 -16.71 -4.84 11.36
C ILE A 57 -15.80 -3.68 10.95
N VAL A 58 -14.51 -3.97 10.89
CA VAL A 58 -13.44 -2.98 10.71
C VAL A 58 -13.08 -2.81 9.23
N THR A 59 -12.81 -3.89 8.52
CA THR A 59 -12.47 -3.85 7.09
C THR A 59 -13.72 -4.07 6.25
N ARG A 60 -14.21 -3.01 5.58
CA ARG A 60 -15.43 -3.06 4.74
C ARG A 60 -15.14 -3.01 3.24
N ARG A 61 -13.88 -2.81 2.86
CA ARG A 61 -13.41 -2.81 1.47
C ARG A 61 -12.17 -3.70 1.38
N PRO A 62 -12.00 -4.47 0.30
CA PRO A 62 -10.74 -5.15 0.04
C PRO A 62 -9.58 -4.15 0.04
N LEU A 63 -8.45 -4.56 0.63
CA LEU A 63 -7.22 -3.77 0.66
C LEU A 63 -6.16 -4.53 -0.11
N ILE A 64 -5.48 -3.85 -1.03
CA ILE A 64 -4.26 -4.37 -1.65
C ILE A 64 -3.10 -4.00 -0.73
N PHE A 65 -2.43 -5.01 -0.19
CA PHE A 65 -1.33 -4.83 0.76
C PHE A 65 0.00 -5.17 0.09
N GLN A 66 0.82 -4.16 -0.18
CA GLN A 66 2.08 -4.32 -0.89
C GLN A 66 3.26 -4.02 0.03
N LEU A 67 4.06 -5.05 0.30
CA LEU A 67 5.31 -4.93 1.04
C LEU A 67 6.46 -4.82 0.05
N VAL A 68 7.17 -3.69 0.10
CA VAL A 68 8.35 -3.44 -0.74
C VAL A 68 9.56 -3.38 0.19
N HIS A 69 10.49 -4.31 0.01
CA HIS A 69 11.79 -4.24 0.66
C HIS A 69 12.62 -3.14 -0.01
N ILE A 70 13.22 -2.27 0.80
CA ILE A 70 14.09 -1.19 0.32
C ILE A 70 15.42 -1.37 1.02
N ASP A 71 16.47 -1.61 0.25
CA ASP A 71 17.83 -1.68 0.77
C ASP A 71 18.25 -0.34 1.38
N SER A 72 19.13 -0.40 2.38
CA SER A 72 19.64 0.78 3.07
C SER A 72 20.29 1.80 2.13
N GLU A 73 20.90 1.33 1.04
CA GLU A 73 21.53 2.18 0.03
C GLU A 73 20.51 2.90 -0.87
N ASP A 74 19.40 2.23 -1.23
CA ASP A 74 18.34 2.84 -2.05
C ASP A 74 17.47 3.82 -1.27
N ARG A 75 17.37 3.63 0.06
CA ARG A 75 16.75 4.61 0.96
C ARG A 75 17.47 5.96 0.94
N ARG A 76 18.81 5.99 0.78
CA ARG A 76 19.59 7.24 0.69
C ARG A 76 19.29 8.01 -0.60
N LYS A 77 19.26 7.30 -1.74
CA LYS A 77 18.94 7.89 -3.06
C LYS A 77 17.54 8.51 -3.10
N THR A 78 16.54 7.83 -2.54
CA THR A 78 15.15 8.33 -2.48
C THR A 78 15.03 9.62 -1.65
N ASN A 79 15.83 9.76 -0.59
CA ASN A 79 15.84 10.97 0.23
C ASN A 79 16.56 12.13 -0.48
N GLU A 80 17.65 11.86 -1.20
CA GLU A 80 18.41 12.87 -1.94
C GLU A 80 17.63 13.44 -3.15
N GLU A 81 16.88 12.59 -3.87
CA GLU A 81 16.03 13.01 -4.99
C GLU A 81 14.87 13.92 -4.54
N ASN A 82 14.34 13.71 -3.32
CA ASN A 82 13.35 14.59 -2.70
C ASN A 82 13.94 15.94 -2.23
N VAL A 83 15.25 16.02 -1.95
CA VAL A 83 15.92 17.27 -1.54
C VAL A 83 16.24 18.17 -2.76
N MET A 84 16.43 17.58 -3.94
CA MET A 84 16.75 18.31 -5.18
C MET A 84 15.53 19.02 -5.81
N ASN A 85 14.31 18.77 -5.34
CA ASN A 85 13.09 19.45 -5.76
C ASN A 85 12.61 20.45 -4.68
N PRO A 86 12.93 21.76 -4.78
CA PRO A 86 12.65 22.72 -3.71
C PRO A 86 11.16 23.03 -3.51
N PHE A 87 10.28 22.54 -4.39
CA PHE A 87 8.84 22.80 -4.33
C PHE A 87 8.07 21.82 -3.44
N THR A 88 8.75 20.88 -2.78
CA THR A 88 8.14 19.95 -1.82
C THR A 88 8.74 20.09 -0.43
N SER A 89 8.76 21.31 0.11
CA SER A 89 9.03 21.53 1.54
C SER A 89 7.76 21.95 2.26
N LYS A 90 7.14 21.00 2.97
CA LYS A 90 6.57 21.16 4.32
C LYS A 90 5.81 19.89 4.74
N SER A 91 6.49 19.00 5.45
CA SER A 91 6.02 18.45 6.74
C SER A 91 6.94 17.30 7.18
N SER A 92 7.55 17.46 8.35
CA SER A 92 8.31 16.42 9.03
C SER A 92 7.38 15.35 9.61
N HIS A 93 6.74 14.55 8.76
CA HIS A 93 6.08 13.29 9.12
C HIS A 93 6.15 12.37 7.90
N PRO A 94 6.23 11.03 8.07
CA PRO A 94 6.17 10.10 6.94
C PRO A 94 4.76 10.15 6.35
N MET A 95 4.53 11.12 5.46
CA MET A 95 3.28 11.31 4.75
C MET A 95 3.21 10.24 3.66
N LEU A 96 2.42 9.20 3.92
CA LEU A 96 1.79 8.40 2.86
C LEU A 96 1.30 9.36 1.79
N SER A 97 1.77 9.20 0.55
CA SER A 97 1.38 10.03 -0.60
C SER A 97 -0.14 10.22 -0.62
N THR A 98 -0.60 11.40 -0.20
CA THR A 98 -2.03 11.72 0.02
C THR A 98 -2.76 12.03 -1.28
N SER A 99 -2.07 12.03 -2.43
CA SER A 99 -2.68 12.24 -3.75
C SER A 99 -3.68 11.15 -4.14
N HIS A 100 -3.52 9.93 -3.61
CA HIS A 100 -4.48 8.84 -3.85
C HIS A 100 -5.59 8.78 -2.79
N LEU A 101 -5.34 9.28 -1.58
CA LEU A 101 -6.31 9.27 -0.48
C LEU A 101 -7.38 10.36 -0.61
N TRP A 102 -7.03 11.53 -1.15
CA TRP A 102 -8.00 12.62 -1.32
C TRP A 102 -9.02 12.35 -2.44
N THR A 103 -8.56 11.75 -3.54
CA THR A 103 -9.41 11.34 -4.67
C THR A 103 -10.48 10.33 -4.23
N PHE A 104 -10.20 9.53 -3.20
CA PHE A 104 -11.14 8.53 -2.68
C PHE A 104 -12.11 9.04 -1.61
N LEU A 105 -11.80 10.15 -0.93
CA LEU A 105 -12.66 10.75 0.10
C LEU A 105 -13.66 11.78 -0.46
N ALA A 106 -13.46 12.26 -1.70
CA ALA A 106 -14.25 13.34 -2.28
C ALA A 106 -15.31 12.91 -3.32
N SER A 107 -15.72 11.63 -3.35
CA SER A 107 -16.91 11.20 -4.13
C SER A 107 -18.13 11.07 -3.21
N PRO A 108 -18.97 12.11 -3.09
CA PRO A 108 -20.35 11.93 -2.67
C PRO A 108 -21.14 11.30 -3.81
N LYS A 109 -21.89 10.25 -3.46
CA LYS A 109 -22.98 9.55 -4.20
C LYS A 109 -23.21 9.94 -5.65
#